data_AF-A0A0D1XCM6-F1
#
_entry.id   AF-A0A0D1XCM6-F1
#
_cell.length_a   1.000
_cell.length_b   1.000
_cell.length_c   1.000
_cell.angle_alpha   90.00
_cell.angle_beta   90.00
_cell.angle_gamma   90.00
#
_symmetry.space_group_name_H-M   'P 1'
#
loop_
_entity.id
_entity.type
_entity.pdbx_description
1 polymer ?
#
loop_
_entity_poly.entity_id
_entity_poly.type
_entity_poly.pdbx_seq_one_letter_code
_entity_poly.pdbx_strand_id
1 'polypeptide(L)'
;MLKWKIINVLLLALGGYVLYNAYDVLASFLAGVRGTVVIYRLGFEIPLNDQSLLGYGLFFAVLGALFLLAPIFVNRLRVRRGVVEKV
;
A
#
# COMPACT_ATOMS: atom_id res chain seq x y z
N MET A 1 -12.83 -15.46 -16.30
CA MET A 1 -12.20 -14.12 -16.50
C MET A 1 -12.59 -13.11 -15.42
N LEU A 2 -13.84 -13.11 -14.93
CA LEU A 2 -14.34 -12.14 -13.93
C LEU A 2 -13.57 -12.15 -12.60
N LYS A 3 -13.26 -13.34 -12.04
CA LYS A 3 -12.53 -13.48 -10.77
C LYS A 3 -11.21 -12.70 -10.72
N TRP A 4 -10.42 -12.75 -11.80
CA TRP A 4 -9.15 -12.03 -11.89
C TRP A 4 -9.32 -10.51 -11.99
N LYS A 5 -10.37 -10.05 -12.67
CA LYS A 5 -10.71 -8.62 -12.72
C LYS A 5 -11.06 -8.13 -11.31
N ILE A 6 -11.85 -8.90 -10.56
CA ILE A 6 -12.20 -8.57 -9.17
C ILE A 6 -10.93 -8.49 -8.31
N ILE A 7 -10.05 -9.49 -8.37
CA ILE A 7 -8.79 -9.48 -7.61
C ILE A 7 -7.95 -8.24 -7.95
N ASN A 8 -7.80 -7.89 -9.23
CA ASN A 8 -7.04 -6.72 -9.65
C ASN A 8 -7.65 -5.41 -9.12
N VAL A 9 -8.99 -5.28 -9.16
CA VAL A 9 -9.68 -4.10 -8.62
C VAL A 9 -9.50 -4.01 -7.10
N LEU A 10 -9.59 -5.14 -6.39
CA LEU A 10 -9.37 -5.17 -4.94
C LEU A 10 -7.93 -4.78 -4.57
N LEU A 11 -6.93 -5.26 -5.32
CA LEU A 11 -5.52 -4.88 -5.11
C LEU A 11 -5.30 -3.39 -5.36
N LEU A 12 -5.89 -2.83 -6.42
CA LEU A 12 -5.82 -1.39 -6.69
C LEU A 12 -6.49 -0.56 -5.59
N ALA A 13 -7.69 -0.96 -5.16
CA ALA A 13 -8.42 -0.30 -4.09
C ALA A 13 -7.64 -0.35 -2.77
N LEU A 14 -7.06 -1.51 -2.42
CA LEU A 14 -6.23 -1.68 -1.24
C LEU A 14 -4.96 -0.83 -1.33
N GLY A 15 -4.29 -0.80 -2.49
CA GLY A 15 -3.11 0.03 -2.71
C GLY A 15 -3.42 1.52 -2.55
N GLY A 16 -4.53 2.00 -3.10
CA GLY A 16 -5.00 3.37 -2.91
C GLY A 16 -5.31 3.70 -1.46
N TYR A 17 -5.98 2.80 -0.74
CA TYR A 17 -6.28 2.97 0.69
C TYR A 17 -5.00 3.04 1.54
N VAL A 18 -4.03 2.17 1.29
CA VAL A 18 -2.75 2.18 2.02
C VAL A 18 -1.95 3.44 1.71
N LEU A 19 -1.93 3.89 0.44
CA LEU A 19 -1.26 5.14 0.05
C LEU A 19 -1.91 6.37 0.68
N TYR A 20 -3.24 6.39 0.81
CA TYR A 20 -3.92 7.47 1.53
C TYR A 20 -3.46 7.56 2.99
N ASN A 21 -3.35 6.41 3.68
CA ASN A 21 -2.81 6.37 5.04
C ASN A 21 -1.34 6.78 5.09
N ALA A 22 -0.53 6.38 4.11
CA ALA A 22 0.87 6.80 3.99
C ALA A 22 1.00 8.32 3.83
N TYR A 23 0.18 8.91 2.96
CA TYR A 23 0.12 10.34 2.75
C TYR A 23 -0.24 11.07 4.04
N ASP A 24 -1.26 10.63 4.76
CA ASP A 24 -1.71 11.27 6.00
C ASP A 24 -0.62 11.27 7.10
N VAL A 25 0.12 10.17 7.22
CA VAL A 25 1.27 10.07 8.15
C VAL A 25 2.42 10.98 7.70
N LEU A 26 2.76 10.98 6.41
CA LEU A 26 3.83 11.84 5.87
C LEU A 26 3.44 13.33 5.89
N ALA A 27 2.16 13.66 5.71
CA ALA A 27 1.65 15.01 5.83
C ALA A 27 1.80 15.51 7.27
N SER A 28 1.55 14.64 8.26
CA SER A 28 1.79 14.96 9.68
C SER A 28 3.28 15.24 9.96
N PHE A 29 4.19 14.50 9.32
CA PHE A 29 5.62 14.77 9.35
C PHE A 29 5.96 16.14 8.72
N LEU A 30 5.48 16.41 7.51
CA LEU A 30 5.76 17.66 6.79
C LEU A 30 5.16 18.90 7.48
N ALA A 31 4.02 18.73 8.15
CA ALA A 31 3.39 19.76 8.95
C ALA A 31 4.09 19.99 10.32
N GLY A 32 5.07 19.15 10.67
CA GLY A 32 5.83 19.28 11.92
C GLY A 32 5.01 18.95 13.17
N VAL A 33 4.01 18.08 13.06
CA VAL A 33 3.18 17.67 14.19
C VAL A 33 4.02 16.82 15.15
N ARG A 34 4.30 17.36 16.33
CA ARG A 34 5.13 16.72 17.36
C ARG A 34 4.40 16.73 18.69
N GLY A 35 4.52 15.65 19.46
CA GLY A 35 3.90 15.58 20.78
C GLY A 35 4.00 14.21 21.43
N THR A 36 3.39 14.09 22.60
CA THR A 36 3.31 12.85 23.39
C THR A 36 2.18 11.92 22.94
N VAL A 37 1.37 12.36 21.97
CA VAL A 37 0.23 11.60 21.44
C VAL A 37 0.68 10.67 20.32
N VAL A 38 -0.10 9.62 20.04
CA VAL A 38 0.11 8.69 18.93
C VAL A 38 -0.99 8.84 17.88
N ILE A 39 -0.66 8.59 16.61
CA ILE A 39 -1.67 8.46 15.54
C ILE A 39 -1.91 6.97 15.30
N TYR A 40 -3.17 6.55 15.19
CA TYR A 40 -3.53 5.17 14.84
C TYR A 40 -3.84 5.03 13.35
N ARG A 41 -3.05 4.23 12.62
CA ARG A 41 -3.24 3.99 11.18
C ARG A 41 -2.92 2.54 10.82
N LEU A 42 -3.77 1.93 9.99
CA LEU A 42 -3.60 0.55 9.51
C LEU A 42 -3.35 -0.49 10.63
N GLY A 43 -3.85 -0.25 11.85
CA GLY A 43 -3.63 -1.12 13.01
C GLY A 43 -2.38 -0.83 13.85
N PHE A 44 -1.61 0.20 13.48
CA PHE A 44 -0.37 0.58 14.17
C PHE A 44 -0.55 1.88 14.96
N GLU A 45 0.02 1.90 16.16
CA GLU A 45 0.27 3.12 16.94
C GLU A 45 1.57 3.75 16.45
N ILE A 46 1.48 4.95 15.89
CA ILE A 46 2.61 5.69 15.33
C ILE A 46 2.93 6.86 16.27
N PRO A 47 4.10 6.86 16.93
CA PRO A 47 4.54 7.99 17.74
C PRO A 47 4.68 9.27 16.91
N LEU A 48 4.26 10.41 17.47
CA LEU A 48 4.43 11.74 16.87
C LEU A 48 5.86 12.28 17.04
N ASN A 49 6.83 11.53 16.56
CA ASN A 49 8.20 11.98 16.39
C ASN A 49 8.64 11.82 14.92
N ASP A 50 9.59 12.66 14.51
CA ASP A 50 10.02 12.76 13.11
C ASP A 50 10.48 11.42 12.53
N GLN A 51 11.22 10.61 13.29
CA GLN A 51 11.75 9.32 12.84
C GLN A 51 10.64 8.29 12.62
N SER A 52 9.68 8.20 13.54
CA SER A 52 8.55 7.29 13.44
C SER A 52 7.62 7.70 12.31
N LEU A 53 7.24 8.97 12.21
CA LEU A 53 6.34 9.44 11.16
C LEU A 53 6.94 9.20 9.76
N LEU A 54 8.22 9.51 9.57
CA LEU A 54 8.91 9.27 8.30
C LEU A 54 9.05 7.77 8.02
N GLY A 55 9.43 6.97 9.01
CA GLY A 55 9.58 5.52 8.87
C GLY A 55 8.29 4.80 8.49
N TYR A 56 7.23 5.00 9.28
CA TYR A 56 5.91 4.39 9.01
C TYR A 56 5.26 4.95 7.76
N GLY A 57 5.38 6.26 7.52
CA GLY A 57 4.86 6.90 6.30
C GLY A 57 5.48 6.33 5.03
N LEU A 58 6.81 6.20 4.99
CA LEU A 58 7.51 5.59 3.86
C LEU A 58 7.22 4.10 3.72
N PHE A 59 7.16 3.36 4.84
CA PHE A 59 6.81 1.94 4.82
C PHE A 59 5.43 1.70 4.20
N PHE A 60 4.42 2.47 4.62
CA PHE A 60 3.09 2.40 4.03
C PHE A 60 3.10 2.85 2.57
N ALA A 61 3.88 3.87 2.20
CA ALA A 61 3.97 4.31 0.81
C ALA A 61 4.50 3.19 -0.11
N VAL A 62 5.57 2.52 0.31
CA VAL A 62 6.14 1.37 -0.42
C VAL A 62 5.13 0.23 -0.50
N LEU A 63 4.48 -0.11 0.60
CA LEU A 63 3.49 -1.20 0.63
C LEU A 63 2.30 -0.91 -0.29
N GLY A 64 1.78 0.31 -0.27
CA GLY A 64 0.70 0.74 -1.16
C GLY A 64 1.11 0.73 -2.63
N ALA A 65 2.33 1.17 -2.95
CA ALA A 65 2.88 1.09 -4.30
C ALA A 65 3.02 -0.37 -4.79
N LEU A 66 3.46 -1.29 -3.92
CA LEU A 66 3.52 -2.72 -4.24
C LEU A 66 2.13 -3.27 -4.57
N PHE A 67 1.09 -2.89 -3.84
CA PHE A 67 -0.28 -3.27 -4.14
C PHE A 67 -0.79 -2.69 -5.46
N LEU A 68 -0.45 -1.44 -5.79
CA LEU A 68 -0.80 -0.85 -7.09
C LEU A 68 -0.11 -1.55 -8.27
N LEU A 69 1.12 -2.04 -8.07
CA LEU A 69 1.87 -2.77 -9.09
C LEU A 69 1.50 -4.26 -9.17
N ALA A 70 0.96 -4.84 -8.09
CA ALA A 70 0.58 -6.25 -8.01
C ALA A 70 -0.30 -6.75 -9.18
N PRO A 71 -1.32 -6.01 -9.68
CA PRO A 71 -2.10 -6.40 -10.85
C PRO A 71 -1.27 -6.71 -12.10
N ILE A 72 -0.15 -6.00 -12.30
CA ILE A 72 0.76 -6.22 -13.44
C ILE A 72 1.40 -7.61 -13.31
N PHE A 73 1.88 -7.96 -12.12
CA PHE A 73 2.48 -9.27 -11.84
C PHE A 73 1.46 -10.40 -11.93
N VAL A 74 0.25 -10.21 -11.38
CA VAL A 74 -0.86 -11.17 -11.46
C VAL A 74 -1.21 -11.45 -12.93
N ASN A 75 -1.30 -10.42 -13.77
CA ASN A 75 -1.58 -10.58 -15.19
C ASN A 75 -0.44 -11.30 -15.92
N ARG A 76 0.84 -11.01 -15.62
CA ARG A 76 1.99 -11.71 -16.22
C ARG A 76 2.04 -13.20 -15.84
N LEU A 77 1.80 -13.54 -14.58
CA LEU A 77 1.77 -14.93 -14.11
C LEU A 77 0.65 -15.73 -14.77
N ARG A 78 -0.52 -15.09 -15.00
CA ARG A 78 -1.62 -15.70 -15.72
C ARG A 78 -1.26 -16.04 -17.17
N VAL A 79 -0.61 -15.12 -17.89
CA VAL A 79 -0.18 -15.35 -19.28
C VAL A 79 0.76 -16.55 -19.35
N ARG A 80 1.73 -16.66 -18.42
CA ARG A 80 2.65 -17.80 -18.37
C ARG A 80 1.93 -19.13 -18.15
N ARG A 81 0.96 -19.21 -17.24
CA ARG A 81 0.18 -20.46 -17.01
C ARG A 81 -0.66 -20.86 -18.22
N GLY A 82 -1.26 -19.90 -18.92
CA GLY A 82 -2.06 -20.18 -20.12
C GLY A 82 -1.24 -20.62 -21.34
N VAL A 83 0.07 -20.40 -21.35
CA VAL A 83 0.99 -20.92 -22.38
C VAL A 83 1.40 -22.37 -22.07
N VAL A 84 1.63 -22.70 -20.79
CA VAL A 84 2.05 -24.06 -20.38
C VAL A 84 0.93 -25.09 -20.54
N GLU A 85 -0.34 -24.73 -20.34
CA GLU A 85 -1.49 -25.64 -20.56
C GLU A 85 -1.79 -25.92 -22.05
N LYS A 86 -1.14 -25.22 -22.98
CA LYS A 86 -1.38 -25.35 -24.44
C LYS A 86 -0.26 -26.10 -25.18
N VAL A 87 0.74 -26.60 -24.47
CA VAL A 87 1.84 -27.40 -25.01
C VAL A 87 1.63 -28.86 -24.66
#